data_AF-A0A172WJE9-F1
#
_entry.id   AF-A0A172WJE9-F1
#
_cell.length_a   1.000
_cell.length_b   1.000
_cell.length_c   1.000
_cell.angle_alpha   90.00
_cell.angle_beta   90.00
_cell.angle_gamma   90.00
#
_symmetry.space_group_name_H-M   'P 1'
#
loop_
_entity.id
_entity.type
_entity.pdbx_description
1 polymer ?
#
loop_
_entity_poly.entity_id
_entity_poly.type
_entity_poly.pdbx_seq_one_letter_code
_entity_poly.pdbx_strand_id
1 'polypeptide(L)'
;MKVSVIVPTYNERDNLEELFERISKAIAYYDYEIIVVDDDSPDKTWEFAQKLAEKYSVKVIRRTKEKGLSSAVIRGFKEASADVFVVMDADLQHPPEVIPLLLEAIENGADIAIASRYVRGGGVRNWYWYRKLISKGAIMIGRIALPKIRDVKDPVSGFFALRKEVVENAQLNPIGFKILMEILIKGRYQRVEEVPFIFGLRHAGESKLGGKTILNYLKHVYRLMKWEGELDRLVKFTLVGLSGVLVNQGFLWFFVEKLGWDKILANIPAMELAILNNFTWNDLWTFRDLKSRPLYQRLLSFHLAALTGAIVQWIIYATLIFFGMNYLLANLVGIAVSFIVRFLVNRHVTWG
;
A
#
# COMPACT_ATOMS: atom_id res chain seq x y z
N MET A 1 -0.67 -2.56 -30.95
CA MET A 1 -1.18 -2.90 -29.61
C MET A 1 -2.56 -2.28 -29.46
N LYS A 2 -3.53 -3.00 -28.88
CA LYS A 2 -4.84 -2.43 -28.55
C LYS A 2 -4.84 -1.87 -27.14
N VAL A 3 -5.54 -0.77 -26.89
CA VAL A 3 -5.57 -0.10 -25.59
C VAL A 3 -7.01 0.20 -25.15
N SER A 4 -7.39 -0.25 -23.95
CA SER A 4 -8.65 0.16 -23.31
C SER A 4 -8.36 1.20 -22.23
N VAL A 5 -8.85 2.43 -22.41
CA VAL A 5 -8.77 3.50 -21.41
C VAL A 5 -10.02 3.47 -20.54
N ILE A 6 -9.89 2.93 -19.34
CA ILE A 6 -10.96 2.74 -18.36
C ILE A 6 -11.08 4.00 -17.49
N VAL A 7 -12.24 4.64 -17.56
CA VAL A 7 -12.55 5.91 -16.88
C VAL A 7 -13.78 5.69 -15.99
N PRO A 8 -13.61 5.46 -14.68
CA PRO A 8 -14.74 5.43 -13.75
C PRO A 8 -15.26 6.84 -13.50
N THR A 9 -16.59 7.03 -13.54
CA THR A 9 -17.22 8.35 -13.43
C THR A 9 -18.30 8.39 -12.35
N TYR A 10 -18.43 9.55 -11.69
CA TYR A 10 -19.58 9.89 -10.86
C TYR A 10 -19.71 11.41 -10.75
N ASN A 11 -20.70 12.00 -11.41
CA ASN A 11 -20.85 13.45 -11.57
C ASN A 11 -19.65 14.13 -12.27
N GLU A 12 -19.30 13.66 -13.47
CA GLU A 12 -18.11 14.09 -14.21
C GLU A 12 -18.45 14.66 -15.60
N ARG A 13 -19.73 14.99 -15.83
CA ARG A 13 -20.26 15.38 -17.14
C ARG A 13 -19.44 16.48 -17.84
N ASP A 14 -19.11 17.54 -17.11
CA ASP A 14 -18.47 18.74 -17.67
C ASP A 14 -17.00 18.51 -18.09
N ASN A 15 -16.40 17.40 -17.67
CA ASN A 15 -15.02 17.07 -17.99
C ASN A 15 -14.90 16.16 -19.24
N LEU A 16 -15.98 15.48 -19.65
CA LEU A 16 -15.89 14.39 -20.63
C LEU A 16 -15.46 14.83 -22.03
N GLU A 17 -15.95 15.97 -22.51
CA GLU A 17 -15.64 16.41 -23.88
C GLU A 17 -14.15 16.72 -24.05
N GLU A 18 -13.59 17.53 -23.14
CA GLU A 18 -12.15 17.82 -23.12
C GLU A 18 -11.32 16.55 -22.87
N LEU A 19 -11.75 15.71 -21.93
CA LEU A 19 -11.06 14.45 -21.62
C LEU A 19 -10.95 13.56 -22.86
N PHE A 20 -12.06 13.33 -23.58
CA PHE A 20 -12.06 12.45 -24.74
C PHE A 20 -11.29 13.05 -25.90
N GLU A 21 -11.36 14.37 -26.11
CA GLU A 21 -10.54 15.05 -27.11
C GLU A 21 -9.05 14.86 -26.84
N ARG A 22 -8.61 15.08 -25.60
CA ARG A 22 -7.20 14.97 -25.19
C ARG A 22 -6.70 13.54 -25.21
N ILE A 23 -7.50 12.56 -24.76
CA ILE A 23 -7.17 11.13 -24.92
C ILE A 23 -7.01 10.80 -26.40
N SER A 24 -8.01 11.12 -27.22
CA SER A 24 -8.00 10.79 -28.65
C SER A 24 -6.81 11.38 -29.39
N LYS A 25 -6.39 12.60 -29.05
CA LYS A 25 -5.16 13.22 -29.59
C LYS A 25 -3.90 12.52 -29.09
N ALA A 26 -3.81 12.22 -27.79
CA ALA A 26 -2.61 11.66 -27.18
C ALA A 26 -2.29 10.25 -27.70
N ILE A 27 -3.31 9.43 -27.96
CA ILE A 27 -3.14 8.03 -28.39
C ILE A 27 -3.68 7.75 -29.80
N ALA A 28 -3.75 8.76 -30.66
CA ALA A 28 -4.29 8.65 -32.03
C ALA A 28 -3.61 7.57 -32.90
N TYR A 29 -2.37 7.19 -32.58
CA TYR A 29 -1.61 6.16 -33.30
C TYR A 29 -1.88 4.73 -32.81
N TYR A 30 -2.64 4.55 -31.73
CA TYR A 30 -3.01 3.25 -31.18
C TYR A 30 -4.43 2.87 -31.61
N ASP A 31 -4.71 1.56 -31.72
CA ASP A 31 -6.09 1.07 -31.74
C ASP A 31 -6.63 1.14 -30.32
N TYR A 32 -7.62 2.00 -30.06
CA TYR A 32 -8.07 2.29 -28.70
C TYR A 32 -9.61 2.31 -28.55
N GLU A 33 -10.03 2.02 -27.32
CA GLU A 33 -11.39 2.26 -26.84
C GLU A 33 -11.34 2.99 -25.50
N ILE A 34 -12.30 3.89 -25.26
CA ILE A 34 -12.52 4.53 -23.96
C ILE A 34 -13.72 3.84 -23.31
N ILE A 35 -13.52 3.30 -22.12
CA ILE A 35 -14.55 2.58 -21.37
C ILE A 35 -14.98 3.42 -20.18
N VAL A 36 -16.14 4.06 -20.32
CA VAL A 36 -16.76 4.84 -19.24
C VAL A 36 -17.57 3.90 -18.36
N VAL A 37 -17.25 3.86 -17.07
CA VAL A 37 -18.02 3.08 -16.09
C VAL A 37 -18.65 4.03 -15.08
N ASP A 38 -19.95 4.25 -15.21
CA ASP A 38 -20.70 5.26 -14.46
C ASP A 38 -21.67 4.62 -13.46
N ASP A 39 -21.68 5.14 -12.22
CA ASP A 39 -22.48 4.63 -11.11
C ASP A 39 -23.84 5.33 -10.98
N ASP A 40 -24.55 5.39 -12.11
CA ASP A 40 -25.87 6.03 -12.24
C ASP A 40 -25.86 7.49 -11.78
N SER A 41 -24.97 8.27 -12.39
CA SER A 41 -24.76 9.67 -12.04
C SER A 41 -26.04 10.50 -12.21
N PRO A 42 -26.47 11.26 -11.18
CA PRO A 42 -27.67 12.10 -11.26
C PRO A 42 -27.54 13.26 -12.26
N ASP A 43 -26.31 13.70 -12.57
CA ASP A 43 -26.04 14.74 -13.57
C ASP A 43 -26.12 14.23 -15.03
N LYS A 44 -26.43 12.94 -15.21
CA LYS A 44 -26.53 12.24 -16.49
C LYS A 44 -25.18 12.16 -17.24
N THR A 45 -24.07 12.03 -16.52
CA THR A 45 -22.73 11.78 -17.09
C THR A 45 -22.75 10.63 -18.13
N TRP A 46 -23.39 9.50 -17.81
CA TRP A 46 -23.49 8.35 -18.74
C TRP A 46 -24.24 8.68 -20.03
N GLU A 47 -25.29 9.50 -19.97
CA GLU A 47 -26.10 9.89 -21.14
C GLU A 47 -25.28 10.82 -22.04
N PHE A 48 -24.50 11.72 -21.44
CA PHE A 48 -23.60 12.60 -22.18
C PHE A 48 -22.45 11.83 -22.82
N ALA A 49 -21.85 10.87 -22.11
CA ALA A 49 -20.83 9.98 -22.65
C ALA A 49 -21.33 9.20 -23.88
N GLN A 50 -22.59 8.77 -23.89
CA GLN A 50 -23.21 8.07 -25.03
C GLN A 50 -23.31 8.97 -26.26
N LYS A 51 -23.65 10.26 -26.10
CA LYS A 51 -23.66 11.22 -27.21
C LYS A 51 -22.26 11.42 -27.80
N LEU A 52 -21.24 11.47 -26.94
CA LEU A 52 -19.85 11.60 -27.38
C LEU A 52 -19.32 10.34 -28.10
N ALA A 53 -19.99 9.18 -27.96
CA ALA A 53 -19.65 7.97 -28.70
C ALA A 53 -19.91 8.09 -30.22
N GLU A 54 -20.66 9.08 -30.67
CA GLU A 54 -20.81 9.41 -32.09
C GLU A 54 -19.52 9.99 -32.70
N LYS A 55 -18.66 10.59 -31.86
CA LYS A 55 -17.41 11.26 -32.27
C LYS A 55 -16.15 10.47 -31.89
N TYR A 56 -16.21 9.70 -30.81
CA TYR A 56 -15.05 9.02 -30.23
C TYR A 56 -15.34 7.52 -30.03
N SER A 57 -14.28 6.69 -30.03
CA SER A 57 -14.38 5.25 -29.73
C SER A 57 -14.69 5.03 -28.24
N VAL A 58 -15.96 5.12 -27.86
CA VAL A 58 -16.41 5.08 -26.45
C VAL A 58 -17.43 3.97 -26.22
N LYS A 59 -17.18 3.16 -25.19
CA LYS A 59 -18.13 2.20 -24.62
C LYS A 59 -18.59 2.69 -23.26
N VAL A 60 -19.91 2.84 -23.08
CA VAL A 60 -20.50 3.34 -21.82
C VAL A 60 -21.19 2.21 -21.06
N ILE A 61 -20.85 2.04 -19.79
CA ILE A 61 -21.46 1.09 -18.87
C ILE A 61 -22.08 1.86 -17.71
N ARG A 62 -23.42 1.86 -17.66
CA ARG A 62 -24.18 2.41 -16.53
C ARG A 62 -24.49 1.31 -15.53
N ARG A 63 -24.10 1.50 -14.27
CA ARG A 63 -24.37 0.56 -13.16
C ARG A 63 -25.36 1.17 -12.19
N THR A 64 -26.52 0.54 -12.05
CA THR A 64 -27.61 1.04 -11.18
C THR A 64 -27.68 0.33 -9.83
N LYS A 65 -27.09 -0.87 -9.71
CA LYS A 65 -27.14 -1.71 -8.50
C LYS A 65 -25.85 -1.73 -7.68
N GLU A 66 -24.78 -1.17 -8.23
CA GLU A 66 -23.44 -1.18 -7.66
C GLU A 66 -22.92 0.25 -7.52
N LYS A 67 -22.09 0.53 -6.52
CA LYS A 67 -21.39 1.81 -6.38
C LYS A 67 -19.96 1.59 -5.88
N GLY A 68 -19.04 2.43 -6.34
CA GLY A 68 -17.69 2.55 -5.80
C GLY A 68 -16.59 2.47 -6.87
N LEU A 69 -15.55 3.28 -6.67
CA LEU A 69 -14.45 3.48 -7.61
C LEU A 69 -13.72 2.18 -7.97
N SER A 70 -13.23 1.43 -6.99
CA SER A 70 -12.53 0.17 -7.26
C SER A 70 -13.42 -0.86 -7.95
N SER A 71 -14.70 -0.92 -7.60
CA SER A 71 -15.69 -1.76 -8.27
C SER A 71 -15.90 -1.35 -9.73
N ALA A 72 -15.94 -0.05 -10.02
CA ALA A 72 -16.10 0.48 -11.38
C ALA A 72 -14.91 0.08 -12.27
N VAL A 73 -13.69 0.22 -11.75
CA VAL A 73 -12.48 -0.21 -12.47
C VAL A 73 -12.47 -1.71 -12.73
N ILE A 74 -12.87 -2.54 -11.75
CA ILE A 74 -13.01 -4.00 -11.95
C ILE A 74 -14.05 -4.31 -13.03
N ARG A 75 -15.16 -3.59 -13.09
CA ARG A 75 -16.12 -3.73 -14.19
C ARG A 75 -15.51 -3.33 -15.52
N GLY A 76 -14.73 -2.24 -15.56
CA GLY A 76 -13.96 -1.84 -16.74
C GLY A 76 -13.05 -2.94 -17.26
N PHE A 77 -12.27 -3.60 -16.38
CA PHE A 77 -11.41 -4.72 -16.78
C PHE A 77 -12.17 -5.89 -17.41
N LYS A 78 -13.40 -6.17 -16.93
CA LYS A 78 -14.23 -7.25 -17.50
C LYS A 78 -14.83 -6.90 -18.86
N GLU A 79 -15.01 -5.61 -19.12
CA GLU A 79 -15.68 -5.10 -20.31
C GLU A 79 -14.71 -4.67 -21.41
N ALA A 80 -13.43 -4.54 -21.04
CA ALA A 80 -12.35 -4.21 -21.93
C ALA A 80 -12.00 -5.37 -22.86
N SER A 81 -11.75 -5.04 -24.12
CA SER A 81 -11.43 -5.99 -25.18
C SER A 81 -9.95 -6.00 -25.56
N ALA A 82 -9.19 -4.99 -25.11
CA ALA A 82 -7.79 -4.83 -25.45
C ALA A 82 -6.83 -5.67 -24.58
N ASP A 83 -5.57 -5.72 -25.00
CA ASP A 83 -4.48 -6.42 -24.30
C ASP A 83 -3.83 -5.54 -23.22
N VAL A 84 -3.93 -4.21 -23.34
CA VAL A 84 -3.40 -3.24 -22.38
C VAL A 84 -4.51 -2.34 -21.86
N PHE A 85 -4.58 -2.21 -20.54
CA PHE A 85 -5.53 -1.37 -19.85
C PHE A 85 -4.83 -0.14 -19.32
N VAL A 86 -5.42 1.03 -19.54
CA VAL A 86 -5.05 2.29 -18.88
C VAL A 86 -6.20 2.68 -17.97
N VAL A 87 -5.94 2.93 -16.70
CA VAL A 87 -6.93 3.44 -15.75
C VAL A 87 -6.59 4.88 -15.45
N MET A 88 -7.57 5.79 -15.50
CA MET A 88 -7.39 7.19 -15.13
C MET A 88 -8.69 7.80 -14.58
N ASP A 89 -8.59 9.02 -14.02
CA ASP A 89 -9.75 9.73 -13.45
C ASP A 89 -10.31 10.67 -14.54
N ALA A 90 -11.59 11.01 -14.45
CA ALA A 90 -12.26 11.82 -15.46
C ALA A 90 -12.06 13.34 -15.30
N ASP A 91 -11.52 13.79 -14.17
CA ASP A 91 -11.52 15.20 -13.74
C ASP A 91 -10.31 16.03 -14.25
N LEU A 92 -9.59 15.49 -15.23
CA LEU A 92 -8.40 16.06 -15.88
C LEU A 92 -7.19 16.28 -14.96
N GLN A 93 -7.24 15.83 -13.70
CA GLN A 93 -6.06 15.83 -12.82
C GLN A 93 -4.99 14.84 -13.30
N HIS A 94 -5.42 13.79 -14.00
CA HIS A 94 -4.58 12.87 -14.75
C HIS A 94 -4.48 13.37 -16.20
N PRO A 95 -3.34 13.95 -16.62
CA PRO A 95 -3.20 14.47 -17.98
C PRO A 95 -3.17 13.31 -19.00
N PRO A 96 -4.10 13.26 -19.97
CA PRO A 96 -4.09 12.24 -21.03
C PRO A 96 -2.79 12.19 -21.83
N GLU A 97 -2.05 13.29 -21.89
CA GLU A 97 -0.75 13.41 -22.58
C GLU A 97 0.35 12.52 -21.97
N VAL A 98 0.13 11.97 -20.77
CA VAL A 98 1.06 11.03 -20.11
C VAL A 98 0.76 9.58 -20.49
N ILE A 99 -0.41 9.28 -21.06
CA ILE A 99 -0.77 7.92 -21.49
C ILE A 99 0.30 7.32 -22.43
N PRO A 100 0.84 8.03 -23.44
CA PRO A 100 1.88 7.48 -24.30
C PRO A 100 3.12 7.01 -23.55
N LEU A 101 3.55 7.72 -22.50
CA LEU A 101 4.70 7.32 -21.68
C LEU A 101 4.43 6.06 -20.85
N LEU A 102 3.19 5.89 -20.39
CA LEU A 102 2.78 4.65 -19.72
C LEU A 102 2.77 3.47 -20.69
N LEU A 103 2.26 3.67 -21.90
CA LEU A 103 2.24 2.64 -22.94
C LEU A 103 3.65 2.27 -23.39
N GLU A 104 4.54 3.27 -23.58
CA GLU A 104 5.95 3.04 -23.91
C GLU A 104 6.65 2.19 -22.83
N ALA A 105 6.39 2.43 -21.55
CA ALA A 105 6.93 1.60 -20.47
C ALA A 105 6.44 0.14 -20.55
N ILE A 106 5.16 -0.07 -20.90
CA ILE A 106 4.60 -1.42 -21.12
C ILE A 106 5.27 -2.08 -22.33
N GLU A 107 5.43 -1.37 -23.44
CA GLU A 107 6.11 -1.85 -24.65
C GLU A 107 7.57 -2.21 -24.38
N ASN A 108 8.26 -1.45 -23.52
CA ASN A 108 9.62 -1.71 -23.03
C ASN A 108 9.72 -2.85 -21.99
N GLY A 109 8.63 -3.61 -21.81
CA GLY A 109 8.60 -4.85 -21.04
C GLY A 109 8.13 -4.70 -19.59
N ALA A 110 7.57 -3.56 -19.19
CA ALA A 110 6.84 -3.50 -17.92
C ALA A 110 5.50 -4.24 -18.03
N ASP A 111 5.09 -4.88 -16.93
CA ASP A 111 3.74 -5.45 -16.80
C ASP A 111 2.76 -4.41 -16.27
N ILE A 112 3.25 -3.49 -15.44
CA ILE A 112 2.51 -2.38 -14.85
C ILE A 112 3.36 -1.11 -14.98
N ALA A 113 2.78 -0.05 -15.54
CA ALA A 113 3.36 1.28 -15.57
C ALA A 113 2.50 2.24 -14.72
N ILE A 114 3.08 2.88 -13.70
CA ILE A 114 2.34 3.73 -12.77
C ILE A 114 2.71 5.19 -13.03
N ALA A 115 1.72 6.04 -13.33
CA ALA A 115 1.97 7.47 -13.30
C ALA A 115 2.13 7.89 -11.82
N SER A 116 3.33 8.33 -11.46
CA SER A 116 3.75 8.53 -10.08
C SER A 116 4.08 9.99 -9.79
N ARG A 117 3.49 10.50 -8.70
CA ARG A 117 3.71 11.88 -8.20
C ARG A 117 5.01 12.03 -7.42
N TYR A 118 5.65 10.92 -7.04
CA TYR A 118 6.71 10.88 -6.03
C TYR A 118 8.05 10.31 -6.53
N VAL A 119 8.15 9.98 -7.82
CA VAL A 119 9.43 9.76 -8.53
C VAL A 119 10.05 11.08 -8.98
N ARG A 120 11.33 11.05 -9.40
CA ARG A 120 12.03 12.22 -9.92
C ARG A 120 11.33 12.72 -11.19
N GLY A 121 10.99 14.01 -11.22
CA GLY A 121 10.19 14.63 -12.29
C GLY A 121 8.67 14.64 -12.02
N GLY A 122 8.19 13.84 -11.05
CA GLY A 122 6.79 13.85 -10.63
C GLY A 122 6.46 14.97 -9.65
N GLY A 123 5.17 15.31 -9.55
CA GLY A 123 4.73 16.39 -8.67
C GLY A 123 3.22 16.54 -8.52
N VAL A 124 2.83 17.52 -7.70
CA VAL A 124 1.44 17.90 -7.46
C VAL A 124 1.33 19.43 -7.59
N ARG A 125 0.33 19.93 -8.32
CA ARG A 125 0.04 21.37 -8.40
C ARG A 125 -0.90 21.82 -7.28
N ASN A 126 -0.60 22.98 -6.68
CA ASN A 126 -1.44 23.68 -5.69
C ASN A 126 -1.95 22.83 -4.52
N TRP A 127 -1.18 21.84 -4.08
CA TRP A 127 -1.45 21.19 -2.80
C TRP A 127 -0.85 22.00 -1.67
N TYR A 128 -1.65 22.25 -0.63
CA TYR A 128 -1.09 22.66 0.65
C TYR A 128 -0.07 21.63 1.16
N TRP A 129 0.99 22.12 1.79
CA TRP A 129 2.11 21.29 2.26
C TRP A 129 1.64 20.18 3.22
N TYR A 130 0.64 20.45 4.08
CA TYR A 130 0.11 19.47 5.02
C TYR A 130 -0.64 18.33 4.31
N ARG A 131 -1.36 18.61 3.21
CA ARG A 131 -2.01 17.57 2.37
C ARG A 131 -0.97 16.66 1.74
N LYS A 132 0.16 17.22 1.30
CA LYS A 132 1.30 16.46 0.77
C LYS A 132 1.92 15.57 1.85
N LEU A 133 2.05 16.07 3.09
CA LEU A 133 2.56 15.30 4.22
C LEU A 133 1.62 14.13 4.58
N ILE A 134 0.32 14.37 4.69
CA ILE A 134 -0.68 13.33 4.96
C ILE A 134 -0.66 12.24 3.88
N SER A 135 -0.58 12.64 2.61
CA SER A 135 -0.48 11.70 1.49
C SER A 135 0.78 10.82 1.58
N LYS A 136 1.94 11.44 1.79
CA LYS A 136 3.20 10.70 1.97
C LYS A 136 3.17 9.78 3.20
N GLY A 137 2.56 10.22 4.30
CA GLY A 137 2.39 9.42 5.51
C GLY A 137 1.52 8.19 5.27
N ALA A 138 0.38 8.35 4.58
CA ALA A 138 -0.47 7.22 4.19
C ALA A 138 0.28 6.23 3.30
N ILE A 139 1.00 6.72 2.29
CA ILE A 139 1.85 5.88 1.41
C ILE A 139 2.91 5.12 2.21
N MET A 140 3.58 5.80 3.15
CA MET A 140 4.58 5.19 4.00
C MET A 140 3.99 4.05 4.84
N ILE A 141 2.79 4.23 5.41
CA ILE A 141 2.08 3.17 6.13
C ILE A 141 1.87 1.96 5.23
N GLY A 142 1.36 2.16 4.01
CA GLY A 142 1.16 1.08 3.04
C GLY A 142 2.46 0.34 2.70
N ARG A 143 3.53 1.08 2.37
CA ARG A 143 4.84 0.51 1.98
C ARG A 143 5.54 -0.26 3.11
N ILE A 144 5.38 0.20 4.35
CA ILE A 144 5.93 -0.49 5.53
C ILE A 144 5.10 -1.72 5.87
N ALA A 145 3.77 -1.62 5.81
CA ALA A 145 2.87 -2.72 6.17
C ALA A 145 2.81 -3.83 5.10
N LEU A 146 3.13 -3.52 3.85
CA LEU A 146 3.04 -4.42 2.70
C LEU A 146 4.40 -4.49 1.99
N PRO A 147 5.30 -5.40 2.40
CA PRO A 147 6.67 -5.45 1.87
C PRO A 147 6.75 -5.64 0.35
N LYS A 148 5.77 -6.31 -0.28
CA LYS A 148 5.69 -6.49 -1.73
C LYS A 148 5.66 -5.18 -2.53
N ILE A 149 5.21 -4.08 -1.93
CA ILE A 149 5.14 -2.75 -2.58
C ILE A 149 6.11 -1.75 -1.98
N ARG A 150 7.11 -2.21 -1.21
CA ARG A 150 8.05 -1.34 -0.49
C ARG A 150 8.74 -0.34 -1.41
N ASP A 151 9.06 -0.73 -2.64
CA ASP A 151 9.86 0.07 -3.56
C ASP A 151 9.02 0.94 -4.52
N VAL A 152 7.68 0.77 -4.53
CA VAL A 152 6.75 1.62 -5.29
C VAL A 152 6.52 2.92 -4.53
N LYS A 153 6.87 4.07 -5.13
CA LYS A 153 6.79 5.38 -4.47
C LYS A 153 5.38 5.96 -4.45
N ASP A 154 4.52 5.60 -5.42
CA ASP A 154 3.12 6.02 -5.47
C ASP A 154 2.13 4.84 -5.67
N PRO A 155 2.04 3.90 -4.72
CA PRO A 155 1.19 2.70 -4.84
C PRO A 155 -0.31 3.04 -4.74
N VAL A 156 -0.66 4.30 -4.49
CA VAL A 156 -2.03 4.79 -4.30
C VAL A 156 -2.51 5.65 -5.48
N SER A 157 -1.75 5.70 -6.57
CA SER A 157 -2.12 6.39 -7.80
C SER A 157 -3.40 5.80 -8.40
N GLY A 158 -4.23 6.68 -8.98
CA GLY A 158 -5.39 6.30 -9.80
C GLY A 158 -5.06 6.26 -11.28
N PHE A 159 -3.81 6.53 -11.66
CA PHE A 159 -3.37 6.63 -13.04
C PHE A 159 -2.23 5.64 -13.32
N PHE A 160 -2.55 4.59 -14.07
CA PHE A 160 -1.61 3.52 -14.38
C PHE A 160 -2.04 2.76 -15.63
N ALA A 161 -1.09 2.13 -16.30
CA ALA A 161 -1.31 1.14 -17.34
C ALA A 161 -0.87 -0.25 -16.86
N LEU A 162 -1.50 -1.30 -17.38
CA LEU A 162 -1.12 -2.67 -17.12
C LEU A 162 -1.48 -3.58 -18.29
N ARG A 163 -0.75 -4.69 -18.42
CA ARG A 163 -1.12 -5.78 -19.31
C ARG A 163 -2.31 -6.56 -18.75
N LYS A 164 -3.23 -7.00 -19.60
CA LYS A 164 -4.45 -7.71 -19.20
C LYS A 164 -4.16 -8.93 -18.31
N GLU A 165 -3.09 -9.65 -18.58
CA GLU A 165 -2.66 -10.86 -17.87
C GLU A 165 -2.41 -10.61 -16.37
N VAL A 166 -2.07 -9.37 -16.01
CA VAL A 166 -1.87 -8.95 -14.61
C VAL A 166 -3.12 -9.18 -13.77
N VAL A 167 -4.30 -8.96 -14.37
CA VAL A 167 -5.59 -8.94 -13.65
C VAL A 167 -6.57 -10.03 -14.07
N GLU A 168 -6.33 -10.74 -15.18
CA GLU A 168 -7.29 -11.71 -15.77
C GLU A 168 -7.77 -12.80 -14.78
N ASN A 169 -6.91 -13.21 -13.84
CA ASN A 169 -7.24 -14.21 -12.81
C ASN A 169 -7.03 -13.71 -11.38
N ALA A 170 -6.88 -12.39 -11.20
CA ALA A 170 -6.63 -11.81 -9.89
C ALA A 170 -7.95 -11.65 -9.10
N GLN A 171 -7.99 -12.13 -7.86
CA GLN A 171 -9.15 -11.96 -6.96
C GLN A 171 -9.15 -10.56 -6.32
N LEU A 172 -9.36 -9.54 -7.13
CA LEU A 172 -9.41 -8.14 -6.71
C LEU A 172 -10.64 -7.88 -5.83
N ASN A 173 -10.44 -7.19 -4.70
CA ASN A 173 -11.54 -6.80 -3.83
C ASN A 173 -12.21 -5.51 -4.34
N PRO A 174 -13.54 -5.48 -4.56
CA PRO A 174 -14.23 -4.30 -5.07
C PRO A 174 -14.38 -3.16 -4.04
N ILE A 175 -14.10 -3.42 -2.77
CA ILE A 175 -14.32 -2.46 -1.69
C ILE A 175 -13.17 -1.45 -1.62
N GLY A 176 -13.45 -0.19 -1.91
CA GLY A 176 -12.54 0.92 -1.66
C GLY A 176 -12.30 1.76 -2.90
N PHE A 177 -11.17 2.46 -2.89
CA PHE A 177 -10.79 3.43 -3.93
C PHE A 177 -9.32 3.32 -4.35
N LYS A 178 -8.57 2.33 -3.83
CA LYS A 178 -7.15 2.11 -4.13
C LYS A 178 -6.94 0.79 -4.86
N ILE A 179 -7.54 0.69 -6.05
CA ILE A 179 -7.48 -0.52 -6.86
C ILE A 179 -6.04 -0.90 -7.26
N LEU A 180 -5.17 0.09 -7.49
CA LEU A 180 -3.75 -0.17 -7.77
C LEU A 180 -3.07 -0.97 -6.67
N MET A 181 -3.39 -0.73 -5.38
CA MET A 181 -2.84 -1.54 -4.29
C MET A 181 -3.34 -2.98 -4.31
N GLU A 182 -4.60 -3.23 -4.67
CA GLU A 182 -5.09 -4.60 -4.86
C GLU A 182 -4.33 -5.30 -5.99
N ILE A 183 -4.10 -4.60 -7.10
CA ILE A 183 -3.37 -5.12 -8.26
C ILE A 183 -1.91 -5.41 -7.90
N LEU A 184 -1.24 -4.50 -7.19
CA LEU A 184 0.15 -4.71 -6.77
C LEU A 184 0.29 -5.89 -5.79
N ILE A 185 -0.71 -6.16 -4.96
CA ILE A 185 -0.65 -7.30 -4.03
C ILE A 185 -1.09 -8.61 -4.70
N LYS A 186 -2.17 -8.60 -5.48
CA LYS A 186 -2.83 -9.84 -5.97
C LYS A 186 -2.66 -10.11 -7.46
N GLY A 187 -2.19 -9.13 -8.22
CA GLY A 187 -1.90 -9.26 -9.63
C GLY A 187 -0.67 -10.13 -9.90
N ARG A 188 -0.59 -10.65 -11.11
CA ARG A 188 0.53 -11.48 -11.58
C ARG A 188 1.43 -10.64 -12.48
N TYR A 189 2.60 -10.28 -11.99
CA TYR A 189 3.56 -9.45 -12.71
C TYR A 189 4.98 -9.72 -12.22
N GLN A 190 5.96 -9.30 -13.01
CA GLN A 190 7.39 -9.35 -12.69
C GLN A 190 8.01 -7.96 -12.66
N ARG A 191 7.58 -7.04 -13.54
CA ARG A 191 8.17 -5.70 -13.66
C ARG A 191 7.13 -4.59 -13.51
N VAL A 192 7.38 -3.70 -12.55
CA VAL A 192 6.64 -2.45 -12.35
C VAL A 192 7.56 -1.28 -12.64
N GLU A 193 7.07 -0.30 -13.40
CA GLU A 193 7.79 0.94 -13.70
C GLU A 193 6.97 2.15 -13.25
N GLU A 194 7.62 3.16 -12.69
CA GLU A 194 6.99 4.41 -12.27
C GLU A 194 7.39 5.56 -13.20
N VAL A 195 6.41 6.10 -13.93
CA VAL A 195 6.57 7.21 -14.87
C VAL A 195 6.23 8.53 -14.16
N PRO A 196 7.09 9.56 -14.19
CA PRO A 196 6.80 10.84 -13.54
C PRO A 196 5.63 11.55 -14.21
N PHE A 197 4.74 12.13 -13.42
CA PHE A 197 3.76 13.10 -13.92
C PHE A 197 3.43 14.19 -12.92
N ILE A 198 2.84 15.27 -13.42
CA ILE A 198 2.34 16.37 -12.61
C ILE A 198 0.84 16.22 -12.41
N PHE A 199 0.42 15.96 -11.17
CA PHE A 199 -0.99 15.90 -10.81
C PHE A 199 -1.62 17.29 -10.92
N GLY A 200 -2.58 17.41 -11.83
CA GLY A 200 -3.21 18.66 -12.24
C GLY A 200 -4.17 19.25 -11.21
N LEU A 201 -4.62 20.46 -11.51
CA LEU A 201 -5.80 21.03 -10.85
C LEU A 201 -7.04 20.30 -11.36
N ARG A 202 -8.00 20.11 -10.47
CA ARG A 202 -9.31 19.61 -10.87
C ARG A 202 -10.01 20.68 -11.70
N HIS A 203 -10.53 20.28 -12.85
CA HIS A 203 -11.24 21.19 -13.74
C HIS A 203 -12.63 21.57 -13.20
N ALA A 204 -13.42 20.57 -12.76
CA ALA A 204 -14.73 20.77 -12.12
C ALA A 204 -14.99 19.76 -10.97
N GLY A 205 -15.83 20.11 -10.00
CA GLY A 205 -16.29 19.23 -8.90
C GLY A 205 -15.54 19.33 -7.55
N GLU A 206 -16.04 18.65 -6.51
CA GLU A 206 -15.56 18.76 -5.11
C GLU A 206 -14.63 17.62 -4.64
N SER A 207 -13.61 17.96 -3.84
CA SER A 207 -12.63 17.00 -3.30
C SER A 207 -13.18 16.20 -2.11
N LYS A 208 -13.14 14.85 -2.21
CA LYS A 208 -13.68 13.92 -1.19
C LYS A 208 -12.66 13.44 -0.14
N LEU A 209 -11.56 14.17 0.08
CA LEU A 209 -10.56 13.81 1.10
C LEU A 209 -11.02 14.23 2.50
N GLY A 210 -11.48 13.26 3.29
CA GLY A 210 -11.80 13.45 4.71
C GLY A 210 -11.34 12.28 5.59
N GLY A 211 -11.58 12.35 6.90
CA GLY A 211 -11.14 11.31 7.86
C GLY A 211 -11.68 9.91 7.56
N LYS A 212 -12.90 9.80 7.02
CA LYS A 212 -13.50 8.53 6.56
C LYS A 212 -12.67 7.86 5.46
N THR A 213 -12.04 8.65 4.59
CA THR A 213 -11.18 8.17 3.51
C THR A 213 -9.90 7.52 4.07
N ILE A 214 -9.31 8.12 5.10
CA ILE A 214 -8.13 7.57 5.79
C ILE A 214 -8.50 6.27 6.53
N LEU A 215 -9.62 6.23 7.24
CA LEU A 215 -10.06 5.01 7.94
C LEU A 215 -10.32 3.86 6.95
N ASN A 216 -10.97 4.16 5.82
CA ASN A 216 -11.20 3.17 4.76
C ASN A 216 -9.88 2.67 4.15
N TYR A 217 -8.89 3.57 3.99
CA TYR A 217 -7.55 3.19 3.55
C TYR A 217 -6.85 2.25 4.55
N LEU A 218 -6.88 2.56 5.85
CA LEU A 218 -6.27 1.70 6.87
C LEU A 218 -6.94 0.32 6.94
N LYS A 219 -8.27 0.26 6.83
CA LYS A 219 -9.02 -1.01 6.70
C LYS A 219 -8.59 -1.78 5.45
N HIS A 220 -8.31 -1.08 4.35
CA HIS A 220 -7.81 -1.69 3.13
C HIS A 220 -6.42 -2.30 3.33
N VAL A 221 -5.47 -1.53 3.90
CA VAL A 221 -4.13 -2.04 4.26
C VAL A 221 -4.23 -3.27 5.15
N TYR A 222 -5.08 -3.26 6.19
CA TYR A 222 -5.30 -4.42 7.05
C TYR A 222 -5.76 -5.67 6.29
N ARG A 223 -6.70 -5.53 5.33
CA ARG A 223 -7.15 -6.65 4.49
C ARG A 223 -6.02 -7.20 3.62
N LEU A 224 -5.16 -6.32 3.09
CA LEU A 224 -4.02 -6.72 2.28
C LEU A 224 -2.93 -7.40 3.14
N MET A 225 -2.69 -6.91 4.35
CA MET A 225 -1.80 -7.58 5.33
C MET A 225 -2.31 -8.97 5.67
N LYS A 226 -3.63 -9.13 5.81
CA LYS A 226 -4.25 -10.44 6.02
C LYS A 226 -4.02 -11.37 4.82
N TRP A 227 -4.17 -10.84 3.60
CA TRP A 227 -3.97 -11.62 2.38
C TRP A 227 -2.52 -12.11 2.25
N GLU A 228 -1.53 -11.24 2.51
CA GLU A 228 -0.10 -11.57 2.44
C GLU A 228 0.38 -12.45 3.61
N GLY A 229 -0.46 -12.72 4.61
CA GLY A 229 -0.09 -13.47 5.82
C GLY A 229 0.73 -12.66 6.84
N GLU A 230 0.86 -11.34 6.67
CA GLU A 230 1.60 -10.48 7.60
C GLU A 230 0.93 -10.41 8.98
N LEU A 231 -0.40 -10.51 9.05
CA LEU A 231 -1.10 -10.61 10.34
C LEU A 231 -0.79 -11.91 11.07
N ASP A 232 -0.67 -13.02 10.35
CA ASP A 232 -0.33 -14.32 10.95
C ASP A 232 1.09 -14.29 11.51
N ARG A 233 2.02 -13.63 10.81
CA ARG A 233 3.39 -13.39 11.31
C ARG A 233 3.38 -12.52 12.56
N LEU A 234 2.57 -11.46 12.59
CA LEU A 234 2.44 -10.59 13.75
C LEU A 234 1.95 -11.38 14.97
N VAL A 235 0.94 -12.24 14.80
CA VAL A 235 0.43 -13.11 15.88
C VAL A 235 1.50 -14.08 16.37
N LYS A 236 2.19 -14.78 15.47
CA LYS A 236 3.30 -15.69 15.84
C LYS A 236 4.41 -14.95 16.56
N PHE A 237 4.80 -13.77 16.06
CA PHE A 237 5.82 -12.93 16.68
C PHE A 237 5.43 -12.50 18.10
N THR A 238 4.15 -12.18 18.34
CA THR A 238 3.61 -11.92 19.69
C THR A 238 3.75 -13.12 20.60
N LEU A 239 3.33 -14.31 20.15
CA LEU A 239 3.41 -15.54 20.95
C LEU A 239 4.85 -15.89 21.30
N VAL A 240 5.77 -15.76 20.35
CA VAL A 240 7.20 -15.94 20.59
C VAL A 240 7.70 -14.90 21.60
N GLY A 241 7.35 -13.63 21.46
CA GLY A 241 7.72 -12.57 22.40
C GLY A 241 7.27 -12.87 23.84
N LEU A 242 6.04 -13.37 24.02
CA LEU A 242 5.52 -13.81 25.33
C LEU A 242 6.32 -14.99 25.89
N SER A 243 6.70 -15.96 25.04
CA SER A 243 7.56 -17.07 25.48
C SER A 243 8.92 -16.57 25.99
N GLY A 244 9.51 -15.56 25.33
CA GLY A 244 10.77 -14.96 25.78
C GLY A 244 10.67 -14.31 27.15
N VAL A 245 9.52 -13.71 27.48
CA VAL A 245 9.29 -13.17 28.85
C VAL A 245 9.33 -14.29 29.87
N LEU A 246 8.65 -15.41 29.61
CA LEU A 246 8.65 -16.57 30.51
C LEU A 246 10.04 -17.20 30.65
N VAL A 247 10.77 -17.33 29.54
CA VAL A 247 12.15 -17.84 29.53
C VAL A 247 13.06 -16.94 30.36
N ASN A 248 12.97 -15.62 30.19
CA ASN A 248 13.76 -14.67 30.97
C ASN A 248 13.47 -14.83 32.48
N GLN A 249 12.20 -14.79 32.88
CA GLN A 249 11.81 -14.91 34.29
C GLN A 249 12.23 -16.26 34.88
N GLY A 250 12.09 -17.35 34.13
CA GLY A 250 12.50 -18.70 34.55
C GLY A 250 14.00 -18.82 34.79
N PHE A 251 14.83 -18.33 33.86
CA PHE A 251 16.29 -18.36 34.02
C PHE A 251 16.79 -17.40 35.09
N LEU A 252 16.19 -16.21 35.20
CA LEU A 252 16.52 -15.27 36.28
C LEU A 252 16.25 -15.89 37.66
N TRP A 253 15.07 -16.48 37.84
CA TRP A 253 14.74 -17.21 39.07
C TRP A 253 15.72 -18.36 39.33
N PHE A 254 16.06 -19.15 38.30
CA PHE A 254 17.00 -20.25 38.44
C PHE A 254 18.40 -19.79 38.87
N PHE A 255 18.94 -18.74 38.23
CA PHE A 255 20.27 -18.22 38.58
C PHE A 255 20.32 -17.64 39.99
N VAL A 256 19.28 -16.92 40.42
CA VAL A 256 19.25 -16.32 41.76
C VAL A 256 18.99 -17.38 42.84
N GLU A 257 17.93 -18.18 42.69
CA GLU A 257 17.47 -19.08 43.76
C GLU A 257 18.19 -20.43 43.78
N LYS A 258 18.72 -20.90 42.65
CA LYS A 258 19.42 -22.20 42.57
C LYS A 258 20.93 -22.07 42.52
N LEU A 259 21.45 -21.04 41.85
CA LEU A 259 22.90 -20.84 41.74
C LEU A 259 23.43 -19.74 42.69
N GLY A 260 22.55 -19.01 43.38
CA GLY A 260 22.95 -17.97 44.33
C GLY A 260 23.58 -16.74 43.67
N TRP A 261 23.32 -16.50 42.39
CA TRP A 261 23.91 -15.36 41.67
C TRP A 261 23.27 -14.05 42.12
N ASP A 262 24.05 -12.96 42.03
CA ASP A 262 23.53 -11.61 42.21
C ASP A 262 22.43 -11.30 41.18
N LYS A 263 21.39 -10.57 41.61
CA LYS A 263 20.19 -10.30 40.80
C LYS A 263 20.49 -9.47 39.56
N ILE A 264 21.43 -8.53 39.64
CA ILE A 264 21.82 -7.66 38.52
C ILE A 264 22.65 -8.46 37.52
N LEU A 265 23.62 -9.23 38.01
CA LEU A 265 24.47 -10.06 37.16
C LEU A 265 23.71 -11.22 36.50
N ALA A 266 22.76 -11.84 37.22
CA ALA A 266 21.93 -12.93 36.70
C ALA A 266 21.00 -12.52 35.56
N ASN A 267 20.58 -11.25 35.52
CA ASN A 267 19.67 -10.76 34.48
C ASN A 267 20.32 -10.70 33.09
N ILE A 268 21.64 -10.54 32.99
CA ILE A 268 22.37 -10.46 31.71
C ILE A 268 22.23 -11.78 30.91
N PRO A 269 22.66 -12.95 31.43
CA PRO A 269 22.51 -14.22 30.71
C PRO A 269 21.06 -14.66 30.57
N ALA A 270 20.16 -14.34 31.53
CA ALA A 270 18.74 -14.64 31.39
C ALA A 270 18.09 -13.89 30.21
N MET A 271 18.44 -12.62 30.03
CA MET A 271 17.99 -11.82 28.90
C MET A 271 18.54 -12.35 27.57
N GLU A 272 19.82 -12.72 27.51
CA GLU A 272 20.43 -13.30 26.32
C GLU A 272 19.74 -14.62 25.92
N LEU A 273 19.51 -15.52 26.87
CA LEU A 273 18.78 -16.78 26.63
C LEU A 273 17.36 -16.53 26.11
N ALA A 274 16.67 -15.49 26.60
CA ALA A 274 15.38 -15.10 26.09
C ALA A 274 15.43 -14.54 24.66
N ILE A 275 16.47 -13.77 24.31
CA ILE A 275 16.71 -13.27 22.95
C ILE A 275 16.98 -14.45 22.01
N LEU A 276 17.82 -15.41 22.41
CA LEU A 276 18.13 -16.61 21.65
C LEU A 276 16.90 -17.51 21.46
N ASN A 277 16.07 -17.68 22.49
CA ASN A 277 14.77 -18.36 22.39
C ASN A 277 13.89 -17.67 21.33
N ASN A 278 13.75 -16.35 21.43
CA ASN A 278 12.90 -15.60 20.51
C ASN A 278 13.42 -15.66 19.07
N PHE A 279 14.73 -15.58 18.87
CA PHE A 279 15.34 -15.76 17.56
C PHE A 279 15.04 -17.14 17.00
N THR A 280 15.25 -18.19 17.80
CA THR A 280 15.07 -19.59 17.38
C THR A 280 13.64 -19.84 16.89
N TRP A 281 12.63 -19.46 17.68
CA TRP A 281 11.24 -19.66 17.27
C TRP A 281 10.83 -18.77 16.09
N ASN A 282 11.30 -17.53 16.03
CA ASN A 282 11.00 -16.68 14.89
C ASN A 282 11.63 -17.20 13.60
N ASP A 283 12.84 -17.74 13.67
CA ASP A 283 13.52 -18.33 12.53
C ASP A 283 12.88 -19.66 12.10
N LEU A 284 12.47 -20.52 13.05
CA LEU A 284 11.90 -21.83 12.73
C LEU A 284 10.40 -21.79 12.39
N TRP A 285 9.66 -20.78 12.86
CA TRP A 285 8.20 -20.74 12.75
C TRP A 285 7.64 -19.46 12.13
N THR A 286 7.95 -18.28 12.67
CA THR A 286 7.35 -17.00 12.25
C THR A 286 7.76 -16.59 10.83
N PHE A 287 9.06 -16.68 10.52
CA PHE A 287 9.67 -16.23 9.27
C PHE A 287 10.39 -17.37 8.53
N ARG A 288 9.93 -18.61 8.76
CA ARG A 288 10.58 -19.83 8.26
C ARG A 288 10.77 -19.86 6.74
N ASP A 289 9.88 -19.19 6.03
CA ASP A 289 9.77 -19.12 4.58
C ASP A 289 10.49 -17.90 3.96
N LEU A 290 11.02 -16.99 4.78
CA LEU A 290 11.70 -15.76 4.34
C LEU A 290 13.22 -15.78 4.60
N LYS A 291 13.82 -16.96 4.70
CA LYS A 291 15.26 -17.11 5.00
C LYS A 291 16.11 -16.86 3.76
N SER A 292 16.61 -15.63 3.60
CA SER A 292 17.47 -15.22 2.47
C SER A 292 18.96 -15.07 2.84
N ARG A 293 19.26 -14.70 4.10
CA ARG A 293 20.64 -14.41 4.57
C ARG A 293 21.21 -15.54 5.43
N PRO A 294 22.54 -15.64 5.67
CA PRO A 294 23.12 -16.59 6.61
C PRO A 294 22.63 -16.42 8.06
N LEU A 295 22.62 -17.51 8.84
CA LEU A 295 22.09 -17.52 10.21
C LEU A 295 22.73 -16.48 11.13
N TYR A 296 24.06 -16.33 11.11
CA TYR A 296 24.78 -15.39 11.97
C TYR A 296 24.41 -13.92 11.67
N GLN A 297 24.15 -13.57 10.40
CA GLN A 297 23.70 -12.22 10.04
C GLN A 297 22.29 -11.96 10.52
N ARG A 298 21.40 -12.95 10.43
CA ARG A 298 20.04 -12.85 10.96
C ARG A 298 20.08 -12.71 12.49
N LEU A 299 20.92 -13.50 13.16
CA LEU A 299 21.10 -13.41 14.61
C LEU A 299 21.58 -12.03 15.05
N LEU A 300 22.64 -11.50 14.41
CA LEU A 300 23.13 -10.16 14.71
C LEU A 300 22.06 -9.09 14.46
N SER A 301 21.37 -9.17 13.32
CA SER A 301 20.27 -8.24 13.00
C SER A 301 19.12 -8.32 14.01
N PHE A 302 18.81 -9.51 14.51
CA PHE A 302 17.78 -9.72 15.53
C PHE A 302 18.15 -9.05 16.86
N HIS A 303 19.43 -9.13 17.27
CA HIS A 303 19.94 -8.42 18.44
C HIS A 303 19.83 -6.90 18.27
N LEU A 304 20.22 -6.38 17.10
CA LEU A 304 20.07 -4.96 16.80
C LEU A 304 18.59 -4.53 16.82
N ALA A 305 17.67 -5.37 16.34
CA ALA A 305 16.24 -5.11 16.43
C ALA A 305 15.75 -5.08 17.89
N ALA A 306 16.20 -6.01 18.73
CA ALA A 306 15.88 -6.05 20.15
C ALA A 306 16.37 -4.80 20.90
N LEU A 307 17.62 -4.39 20.66
CA LEU A 307 18.21 -3.16 21.22
C LEU A 307 17.45 -1.92 20.76
N THR A 308 17.16 -1.83 19.45
CA THR A 308 16.36 -0.74 18.88
C THR A 308 15.00 -0.63 19.57
N GLY A 309 14.34 -1.78 19.80
CA GLY A 309 13.08 -1.84 20.52
C GLY A 309 13.18 -1.32 21.96
N ALA A 310 14.24 -1.68 22.69
CA ALA A 310 14.45 -1.22 24.07
C ALA A 310 14.67 0.31 24.13
N ILE A 311 15.48 0.85 23.22
CA ILE A 311 15.71 2.30 23.10
C ILE A 311 14.40 3.02 22.79
N VAL A 312 13.63 2.54 21.81
CA VAL A 312 12.33 3.13 21.45
C VAL A 312 11.36 3.10 22.63
N GLN A 313 11.27 1.98 23.35
CA GLN A 313 10.40 1.89 24.53
C GLN A 313 10.76 2.97 25.56
N TRP A 314 12.05 3.11 25.86
CA TRP A 314 12.53 4.10 26.83
C TRP A 314 12.23 5.53 26.38
N ILE A 315 12.50 5.87 25.11
CA ILE A 315 12.20 7.20 24.56
C ILE A 315 10.70 7.51 24.64
N ILE A 316 9.85 6.58 24.21
CA ILE A 316 8.39 6.78 24.24
C ILE A 316 7.90 6.93 25.67
N TYR A 317 8.34 6.05 26.58
CA TYR A 317 8.00 6.13 28.00
C TYR A 317 8.40 7.48 28.60
N ALA A 318 9.67 7.88 28.49
CA ALA A 318 10.18 9.12 29.04
C ALA A 318 9.45 10.35 28.48
N THR A 319 9.17 10.35 27.17
CA THR A 319 8.42 11.42 26.50
C THR A 319 7.00 11.54 27.04
N LEU A 320 6.29 10.42 27.19
CA LEU A 320 4.91 10.43 27.69
C LEU A 320 4.83 10.84 29.17
N ILE A 321 5.79 10.42 29.98
CA ILE A 321 5.94 10.89 31.38
C ILE A 321 6.17 12.40 31.41
N PHE A 322 7.05 12.93 30.55
CA PHE A 322 7.32 14.37 30.46
C PHE A 322 6.04 15.18 30.15
N PHE A 323 5.15 14.64 29.33
CA PHE A 323 3.83 15.24 29.06
C PHE A 323 2.75 14.94 30.12
N GLY A 324 3.12 14.38 31.28
CA GLY A 324 2.23 14.15 32.41
C GLY A 324 1.33 12.92 32.28
N MET A 325 1.61 12.00 31.35
CA MET A 325 0.86 10.74 31.24
C MET A 325 1.15 9.84 32.45
N ASN A 326 0.13 9.10 32.90
CA ASN A 326 0.29 8.08 33.94
C ASN A 326 1.35 7.04 33.55
N TYR A 327 2.23 6.68 34.51
CA TYR A 327 3.38 5.82 34.22
C TYR A 327 3.03 4.41 33.75
N LEU A 328 1.93 3.82 34.21
CA LEU A 328 1.49 2.50 33.73
C LEU A 328 1.02 2.59 32.28
N LEU A 329 0.25 3.63 31.94
CA LEU A 329 -0.21 3.87 30.58
C LEU A 329 0.96 4.19 29.63
N ALA A 330 1.87 5.06 30.07
CA ALA A 330 3.08 5.39 29.32
C ALA A 330 3.93 4.14 29.04
N ASN A 331 4.10 3.27 30.04
CA ASN A 331 4.87 2.03 29.88
C ASN A 331 4.16 1.06 28.92
N LEU A 332 2.84 0.91 29.03
CA LEU A 332 2.04 0.06 28.13
C LEU A 332 2.17 0.54 26.67
N VAL A 333 2.08 1.85 26.43
CA VAL A 333 2.28 2.43 25.10
C VAL A 333 3.71 2.21 24.60
N GLY A 334 4.71 2.41 25.46
CA GLY A 334 6.11 2.15 25.14
C GLY A 334 6.35 0.69 24.71
N ILE A 335 5.79 -0.28 25.44
CA ILE A 335 5.87 -1.71 25.11
C ILE A 335 5.20 -1.99 23.75
N ALA A 336 4.00 -1.44 23.51
CA ALA A 336 3.27 -1.66 22.27
C ALA A 336 4.02 -1.08 21.05
N VAL A 337 4.54 0.14 21.15
CA VAL A 337 5.32 0.78 20.07
C VAL A 337 6.62 0.02 19.83
N SER A 338 7.34 -0.33 20.88
CA SER A 338 8.56 -1.15 20.80
C SER A 338 8.33 -2.49 20.13
N PHE A 339 7.21 -3.15 20.44
CA PHE A 339 6.82 -4.40 19.79
C PHE A 339 6.62 -4.23 18.28
N ILE A 340 5.88 -3.20 17.86
CA ILE A 340 5.67 -2.91 16.44
C ILE A 340 6.99 -2.59 15.74
N VAL A 341 7.85 -1.76 16.34
CA VAL A 341 9.17 -1.45 15.77
C VAL A 341 10.02 -2.69 15.61
N ARG A 342 10.09 -3.56 16.65
CA ARG A 342 10.81 -4.83 16.56
C ARG A 342 10.27 -5.72 15.45
N PHE A 343 8.95 -5.84 15.32
CA PHE A 343 8.34 -6.61 14.24
C PHE A 343 8.75 -6.06 12.87
N LEU A 344 8.65 -4.74 12.67
CA LEU A 344 8.98 -4.10 11.39
C LEU A 344 10.47 -4.21 11.04
N VAL A 345 11.37 -3.95 11.99
CA VAL A 345 12.82 -4.10 11.78
C VAL A 345 13.13 -5.55 11.40
N ASN A 346 12.59 -6.52 12.13
CA ASN A 346 12.81 -7.93 11.82
C ASN A 346 12.25 -8.31 10.43
N ARG A 347 11.05 -7.85 10.10
CA ARG A 347 10.39 -8.15 8.83
C ARG A 347 11.10 -7.54 7.61
N HIS A 348 11.70 -6.35 7.75
CA HIS A 348 12.34 -5.62 6.66
C HIS A 348 13.87 -5.76 6.60
N VAL A 349 14.51 -6.14 7.69
CA VAL A 349 15.98 -6.20 7.79
C VAL A 349 16.46 -7.62 8.08
N THR A 350 15.90 -8.28 9.09
CA THR A 350 16.38 -9.60 9.53
C THR A 350 15.94 -10.73 8.59
N TRP A 351 14.68 -10.69 8.15
CA TRP A 351 14.05 -11.61 7.20
C TRP A 351 13.41 -10.87 6.02
N GLY A 352 14.02 -9.74 5.61
CA GLY A 352 13.51 -8.85 4.56
C GLY A 352 14.24 -8.92 3.24
#